data_AF-A0A162QCG7-F1
#
_entry.id   AF-A0A162QCG7-F1
#
_cell.length_a   1.000
_cell.length_b   1.000
_cell.length_c   1.000
_cell.angle_alpha   90.00
_cell.angle_beta   90.00
_cell.angle_gamma   90.00
#
_symmetry.space_group_name_H-M   'P 1'
#
loop_
_entity.id
_entity.type
_entity.pdbx_description
1 polymer ?
#
loop_
_entity_poly.entity_id
_entity_poly.type
_entity_poly.pdbx_seq_one_letter_code
_entity_poly.pdbx_strand_id
1 'polypeptide(L)' 'MDNLQLIKSNQQSKYEEIIEYLSQDNGYWLENDIWDAIETFFIGEKISNMRYIDFSNIKNDNLKNEIKYFFFTNIKKNY' A
#
# COMPACT_ATOMS: atom_id res chain seq x y z
N MET A 1 1.95 -10.93 -21.57
CA MET A 1 1.10 -11.30 -20.42
C MET A 1 0.25 -10.08 -20.09
N ASP A 2 -0.83 -9.88 -20.85
CA ASP A 2 -1.60 -8.63 -20.86
C ASP A 2 -3.06 -8.85 -20.45
N ASN A 3 -3.27 -9.56 -19.34
CA ASN A 3 -4.62 -9.86 -18.85
C ASN A 3 -5.14 -8.83 -17.82
N LEU A 4 -4.27 -7.96 -17.28
CA LEU A 4 -4.65 -6.94 -16.29
C LEU A 4 -5.37 -5.73 -16.91
N GLN A 5 -5.18 -5.47 -18.21
CA GLN A 5 -5.80 -4.31 -18.87
C GLN A 5 -7.26 -4.57 -19.26
N LEU A 6 -7.65 -5.82 -19.47
CA LEU A 6 -8.98 -6.18 -19.96
C LEU A 6 -10.08 -6.13 -18.90
N ILE A 7 -9.73 -6.09 -17.60
CA ILE A 7 -10.68 -6.09 -16.48
C ILE A 7 -11.32 -4.71 -16.26
N LYS A 8 -10.75 -3.64 -16.83
CA LYS A 8 -11.13 -2.24 -16.51
C LYS A 8 -12.42 -1.72 -17.17
N SER A 9 -13.19 -2.54 -17.88
CA SER A 9 -14.39 -2.05 -18.58
C SER A 9 -15.71 -2.20 -17.81
N ASN A 10 -15.72 -2.71 -16.58
CA ASN A 10 -16.96 -2.84 -15.79
C ASN A 10 -16.74 -2.40 -14.34
N GLN A 11 -17.06 -1.13 -14.07
CA GLN A 11 -17.47 -0.55 -12.77
C GLN A 11 -16.90 -1.19 -11.48
N GLN A 12 -15.61 -1.49 -11.41
CA GLN A 12 -14.98 -1.75 -10.11
C GLN A 12 -14.91 -0.41 -9.37
N SER A 13 -15.41 -0.38 -8.14
CA SER A 13 -15.35 0.83 -7.33
C SER A 13 -13.89 1.18 -7.07
N LYS A 14 -13.55 2.49 -7.02
CA LYS A 14 -12.18 2.92 -6.71
C LYS A 14 -11.63 2.31 -5.42
N TYR A 15 -12.52 1.99 -4.47
CA TYR A 15 -12.14 1.33 -3.22
C TYR A 15 -11.74 -0.13 -3.43
N GLU A 16 -12.44 -0.88 -4.28
CA GLU A 16 -12.03 -2.25 -4.64
C GLU A 16 -10.67 -2.27 -5.33
N GLU A 17 -10.37 -1.27 -6.18
CA GLU A 17 -9.03 -1.12 -6.77
C GLU A 17 -7.95 -0.90 -5.69
N ILE A 18 -8.25 -0.10 -4.65
CA ILE A 18 -7.36 0.11 -3.50
C ILE A 18 -7.12 -1.20 -2.75
N ILE A 19 -8.17 -1.95 -2.46
CA ILE A 19 -8.08 -3.23 -1.74
C ILE A 19 -7.27 -4.24 -2.56
N GLU A 20 -7.55 -4.39 -3.84
CA GLU A 20 -6.80 -5.28 -4.73
C GLU A 20 -5.32 -4.92 -4.78
N TYR A 21 -5.00 -3.61 -4.85
CA TYR A 21 -3.62 -3.15 -4.88
C TYR A 21 -2.87 -3.40 -3.56
N LEU A 22 -3.52 -3.17 -2.41
CA LEU A 22 -2.93 -3.44 -1.09
C LEU A 22 -2.89 -4.94 -0.74
N SER A 23 -3.72 -5.77 -1.39
CA SER A 23 -3.72 -7.23 -1.20
C SER A 23 -2.54 -7.94 -1.88
N GLN A 24 -1.73 -7.20 -2.65
CA GLN A 24 -0.47 -7.70 -3.19
C GLN A 24 0.47 -8.15 -2.07
N ASP A 25 1.53 -8.88 -2.44
CA ASP A 25 2.54 -9.38 -1.49
C ASP A 25 1.91 -10.19 -0.34
N ASN A 26 1.00 -11.10 -0.70
CA ASN A 26 0.24 -11.96 0.20
C ASN A 26 -0.55 -11.17 1.27
N GLY A 27 -1.05 -9.99 0.91
CA GLY A 27 -1.87 -9.17 1.80
C GLY A 27 -1.09 -8.35 2.82
N TYR A 28 0.26 -8.35 2.79
CA TYR A 28 1.08 -7.64 3.78
C TYR A 28 0.65 -6.18 3.95
N TRP A 29 0.47 -5.44 2.86
CA TRP A 29 0.15 -4.01 2.92
C TRP A 29 -1.25 -3.75 3.49
N LEU A 30 -2.21 -4.61 3.15
CA LEU A 30 -3.58 -4.50 3.62
C LEU A 30 -3.70 -4.88 5.10
N GLU A 31 -3.20 -6.06 5.46
CA GLU A 31 -3.40 -6.69 6.77
C GLU A 31 -2.50 -6.13 7.86
N ASN A 32 -1.30 -5.67 7.50
CA ASN A 32 -0.35 -5.11 8.45
C ASN A 32 -0.51 -3.59 8.57
N ASP A 33 -0.70 -3.11 9.79
CA ASP A 33 -0.80 -1.69 10.10
C ASP A 33 0.56 -1.05 10.41
N ILE A 34 1.62 -1.84 10.60
CA ILE A 34 2.96 -1.34 10.92
C ILE A 34 3.95 -1.78 9.84
N TRP A 35 4.31 -0.87 8.93
CA TRP A 35 5.24 -1.16 7.84
C TRP A 35 6.68 -0.83 8.23
N ASP A 36 7.63 -1.74 7.99
CA ASP A 36 9.07 -1.45 8.17
C ASP A 36 9.59 -0.74 6.91
N ALA A 37 9.76 0.57 6.97
CA ALA A 37 10.18 1.37 5.84
C ALA A 37 11.59 1.00 5.34
N ILE A 38 12.49 0.54 6.22
CA ILE A 38 13.86 0.19 5.84
C ILE A 38 13.87 -1.14 5.09
N GLU A 39 13.19 -2.15 5.62
CA GLU A 39 13.17 -3.47 4.98
C GLU A 39 12.32 -3.50 3.71
N THR A 40 11.33 -2.61 3.59
CA THR A 40 10.34 -2.71 2.50
C THR A 40 10.49 -1.66 1.41
N PHE A 41 11.03 -0.47 1.70
CA PHE A 41 11.12 0.62 0.71
C PHE A 41 12.54 1.12 0.48
N PHE A 42 13.31 1.28 1.55
CA PHE A 42 14.62 1.92 1.54
C PHE A 42 15.74 0.89 1.77
N ILE A 43 15.66 -0.26 1.09
CA ILE A 43 16.57 -1.39 1.31
C ILE A 43 18.01 -0.94 1.05
N GLY A 44 18.83 -0.96 2.10
CA GLY A 44 20.24 -0.56 2.04
C GLY A 44 20.50 0.93 2.28
N GLU A 45 19.48 1.76 2.47
CA GLU A 45 19.65 3.16 2.86
C GLU A 45 19.58 3.35 4.37
N LYS A 46 20.40 4.27 4.88
CA LYS A 46 20.48 4.57 6.32
C LYS A 46 19.48 5.67 6.69
N ILE A 47 18.23 5.30 6.96
CA ILE A 47 17.22 6.26 7.45
C ILE A 47 17.43 6.50 8.94
N SER A 48 17.70 7.75 9.34
CA SER A 48 18.04 8.09 10.72
C SER A 48 16.85 8.15 11.68
N ASN A 49 15.64 8.46 11.18
CA ASN A 49 14.56 8.95 12.05
C ASN A 49 13.19 8.26 11.91
N MET A 50 12.97 7.39 10.91
CA MET A 50 11.66 6.75 10.73
C MET A 50 11.83 5.35 10.14
N ARG A 51 11.90 4.35 11.03
CA ARG A 51 11.95 2.93 10.65
C ARG A 51 10.57 2.36 10.35
N TYR A 52 9.56 2.77 11.11
CA TYR A 52 8.21 2.22 11.00
C TYR A 52 7.20 3.28 10.58
N ILE A 53 6.26 2.89 9.71
CA ILE A 53 5.05 3.65 9.42
C ILE A 53 3.90 2.94 10.12
N ASP A 54 3.30 3.60 11.11
CA ASP A 54 2.26 3.01 11.96
C ASP A 54 0.89 3.63 11.69
N PHE A 55 -0.05 2.82 11.19
CA PHE A 55 -1.42 3.17 10.88
C PHE A 55 -2.42 2.71 11.95
N SER A 56 -1.97 2.05 13.02
CA SER A 56 -2.83 1.40 14.03
C SER A 56 -3.77 2.38 14.76
N ASN A 57 -3.39 3.66 14.83
CA ASN A 57 -4.19 4.70 15.47
C ASN A 57 -5.37 5.20 14.62
N ILE A 58 -5.46 4.81 13.35
CA ILE A 58 -6.56 5.19 12.46
C ILE A 58 -7.70 4.17 12.62
N LYS A 59 -8.79 4.57 13.28
CA LYS A 59 -9.92 3.67 13.58
C LYS A 59 -10.85 3.39 12.40
N ASN A 60 -10.85 4.24 11.38
CA ASN A 60 -11.68 4.06 10.21
C ASN A 60 -10.90 3.27 9.15
N ASP A 61 -11.28 2.01 8.92
CA ASP A 61 -10.54 1.12 8.03
C ASP A 61 -10.57 1.56 6.56
N ASN A 62 -11.65 2.20 6.09
CA ASN A 62 -11.70 2.76 4.74
C ASN A 62 -10.66 3.87 4.58
N LEU A 63 -10.66 4.83 5.51
CA LEU A 63 -9.69 5.92 5.52
C LEU A 63 -8.25 5.40 5.70
N LYS A 64 -8.06 4.39 6.56
CA LYS A 64 -6.77 3.74 6.77
C LYS A 64 -6.24 3.15 5.46
N ASN A 65 -7.08 2.41 4.74
CA ASN A 65 -6.70 1.78 3.47
C ASN A 65 -6.42 2.82 2.38
N GLU A 66 -7.19 3.90 2.32
CA GLU A 66 -6.92 5.02 1.41
C GLU A 66 -5.56 5.68 1.69
N ILE A 67 -5.22 5.90 2.96
CA ILE A 67 -3.92 6.47 3.38
C ILE A 67 -2.78 5.50 3.06
N LYS A 68 -2.93 4.21 3.39
CA LYS A 68 -1.96 3.15 3.04
C LYS A 68 -1.69 3.15 1.53
N TYR A 69 -2.74 3.17 0.71
CA TYR A 69 -2.62 3.22 -0.74
C TYR A 69 -1.89 4.48 -1.24
N PHE A 70 -2.21 5.65 -0.68
CA PHE A 70 -1.50 6.87 -1.00
C PHE A 70 0.00 6.76 -0.69
N PHE A 71 0.38 6.29 0.49
CA PHE A 71 1.79 6.10 0.84
C PHE A 71 2.49 5.11 -0.09
N PHE A 72 1.90 3.93 -0.28
CA PHE A 72 2.49 2.86 -1.06
C PHE A 72 2.72 3.27 -2.52
N THR A 73 1.74 3.94 -3.14
CA THR A 73 1.86 4.41 -4.53
C THR A 73 2.84 5.56 -4.70
N ASN A 74 2.97 6.47 -3.73
CA ASN A 74 3.97 7.54 -3.79
C ASN A 74 5.38 6.99 -3.61
N ILE A 75 5.59 6.01 -2.72
CA ILE A 75 6.91 5.42 -2.52
C ILE A 75 7.33 4.62 -3.76
N LYS A 76 6.46 3.77 -4.31
CA LYS A 76 6.70 3.02 -5.57
C LYS A 76 6.91 3.90 -6.81
N LYS A 77 6.55 5.18 -6.78
CA LYS A 77 6.80 6.12 -7.90
C LYS A 77 8.15 6.81 -7.81
N ASN A 78 8.71 6.91 -6.60
CA ASN A 78 9.99 7.57 -6.36
C ASN A 78 11.18 6.59 -6.44
N TYR A 79 10.90 5.29 -6.59
CA TYR A 79 11.85 4.20 -6.83
C TYR A 79 11.44 3.41 -8.07
#